data_AF-A0A674C7F5-F1
#
_entry.id   AF-A0A674C7F5-F1
#
_cell.length_a   1.000
_cell.length_b   1.000
_cell.length_c   1.000
_cell.angle_alpha   90.00
_cell.angle_beta   90.00
_cell.angle_gamma   90.00
#
_symmetry.space_group_name_H-M   'P 1'
#
loop_
_entity.id
_entity.type
_entity.pdbx_description
1 polymer ?
#
loop_
_entity_poly.entity_id
_entity_poly.type
_entity_poly.pdbx_seq_one_letter_code
_entity_poly.pdbx_strand_id
1 'polypeptide(L)'
;MAANAGSMFQYWKRFDLQLLQRELDATATQLANRQDESEQSRKKLIDQSRDFKKNTPEDVRKQVAPLLKSFQGEIDALSKRSKEAEGSFLNVYKTLIDVPDPAPALELGQQLQLKLQRMHDIETENLKLRETLEDYNKEFTEVKNQEVTIKALKEKIREYEQSLKNQAENLVQEKQVQLHNDYAEKERKLQESQESMSSKLVEAEHKAQSLQTALETTQAELFDLKTKYDEDCTAKADEIEMVMTDLERANQRAEAAQREADTLREQLTSSNQSLQLTTQIQTTPDMVRCPIAVSRSSLEAELGAKDRETVQLVEDVQRLQASLSKLRESSSTQITQLQIQLSTKTATLKQLEEKLQEQADYEEVKKELSAEQRALILKLEHDLSSIQTMSSMLRPDGADLTSMIDTIPEPIKEATAMFAGMAPQGELPQGQMDSLLSIISSQRERFRSRNQELEAESRSVKVTMQALQSELDSLRADNIKLYEKIKFLQSYPGRAGGSDDMVTVRYSSQYEERLDPFASFSKRERHHRYLSLSPWDKVTLSLGRGILSNKMARTVTFFYTLFLHCLVFLVLYKIAWSESIGRDCSAFCAKKYSDHLHRFQDNWGSIHDVSDLQVRKSEF
;
A
#
# COMPACT_ATOMS: atom_id res chain seq x y z
N MET A 1 -10.19 -2.78 67.34
CA MET A 1 -9.03 -3.23 66.53
C MET A 1 -8.79 -4.69 66.83
N ALA A 2 -9.31 -5.60 66.01
CA ALA A 2 -9.01 -7.03 66.16
C ALA A 2 -7.62 -7.28 65.59
N ALA A 3 -6.71 -7.85 66.39
CA ALA A 3 -5.38 -8.20 65.92
C ALA A 3 -5.49 -9.23 64.79
N ASN A 4 -4.82 -8.98 63.66
CA ASN A 4 -4.74 -9.92 62.55
C ASN A 4 -4.10 -11.24 63.05
N ALA A 5 -4.58 -12.40 62.59
CA ALA A 5 -4.00 -13.70 62.93
C ALA A 5 -2.49 -13.74 62.69
N GLY A 6 -2.01 -13.08 61.63
CA GLY A 6 -0.58 -12.93 61.35
C GLY A 6 0.17 -12.10 62.41
N SER A 7 -0.42 -11.01 62.92
CA SER A 7 0.21 -10.21 63.98
C SER A 7 0.21 -10.95 65.33
N MET A 8 -0.84 -11.71 65.62
CA MET A 8 -0.90 -12.56 66.82
C MET A 8 0.13 -13.68 66.77
N PHE A 9 0.30 -14.34 65.62
CA PHE A 9 1.35 -15.35 65.44
C PHE A 9 2.75 -14.77 65.68
N GLN A 10 3.06 -13.61 65.08
CA GLN A 10 4.36 -12.96 65.26
C GLN A 10 4.61 -12.55 66.72
N TYR A 11 3.57 -12.13 67.44
CA TYR A 11 3.67 -11.83 68.86
C TYR A 11 4.02 -13.07 69.69
N TRP A 12 3.24 -14.15 69.56
CA TRP A 12 3.47 -15.38 70.34
C TRP A 12 4.80 -16.06 70.02
N LYS A 13 5.23 -15.99 68.75
CA LYS A 13 6.56 -16.46 68.35
C LYS A 13 7.70 -15.69 69.01
N ARG A 14 7.54 -14.38 69.19
CA ARG A 14 8.53 -13.53 69.89
C ARG A 14 8.46 -13.66 71.41
N PHE A 15 7.25 -13.90 71.94
CA PHE A 15 7.03 -14.11 73.36
C PHE A 15 7.69 -15.41 73.86
N ASP A 16 7.77 -16.44 73.01
CA ASP A 16 8.44 -17.72 73.28
C ASP A 16 8.01 -18.33 74.63
N LEU A 17 6.75 -18.80 74.66
CA LEU A 17 6.15 -19.37 75.86
C LEU A 17 6.97 -20.56 76.40
N GLN A 18 7.60 -21.35 75.51
CA GLN A 18 8.41 -22.50 75.91
C GLN A 18 9.67 -22.08 76.68
N LEU A 19 10.33 -21.01 76.22
CA LEU A 19 11.48 -20.44 76.95
C LEU A 19 11.05 -19.97 78.35
N LEU A 20 9.96 -19.22 78.43
CA LEU A 20 9.43 -18.72 79.70
C LEU A 20 9.04 -19.86 80.65
N GLN A 21 8.38 -20.90 80.15
CA GLN A 21 8.03 -22.10 80.92
C GLN A 21 9.27 -22.77 81.52
N ARG A 22 10.33 -22.93 80.72
CA ARG A 22 11.60 -23.50 81.19
C ARG A 22 12.30 -22.65 82.25
N GLU A 23 12.26 -21.32 82.10
CA GLU A 23 12.82 -20.40 83.11
C GLU A 23 12.03 -20.42 84.42
N LEU A 24 10.71 -20.53 84.34
CA LEU A 24 9.84 -20.67 85.50
C LEU A 24 10.05 -22.01 86.21
N ASP A 25 10.21 -23.13 85.48
CA ASP A 25 10.55 -24.45 86.03
C ASP A 25 11.87 -24.42 86.82
N ALA A 26 12.90 -23.79 86.23
CA ALA A 26 14.20 -23.63 86.88
C ALA A 26 14.07 -22.80 88.17
N THR A 27 13.30 -21.71 88.12
CA THR A 27 13.05 -20.84 89.28
C THR A 27 12.26 -21.56 90.37
N ALA A 28 11.23 -22.33 90.01
CA ALA A 28 10.44 -23.14 90.94
C ALA A 28 11.30 -24.22 91.63
N THR A 29 12.20 -24.87 90.88
CA THR A 29 13.16 -25.84 91.43
C THR A 29 14.12 -25.18 92.41
N GLN A 30 14.68 -24.01 92.07
CA GLN A 30 15.53 -23.25 92.98
C GLN A 30 14.77 -22.78 94.23
N LEU A 31 13.50 -22.42 94.08
CA LEU A 31 12.66 -22.00 95.20
C LEU A 31 12.45 -23.13 96.21
N ALA A 32 12.19 -24.36 95.74
CA ALA A 32 12.07 -25.53 96.60
C ALA A 32 13.37 -25.78 97.41
N ASN A 33 14.53 -25.70 96.75
CA ASN A 33 15.82 -25.83 97.43
C ASN A 33 16.02 -24.74 98.50
N ARG A 34 15.65 -23.49 98.21
CA ARG A 34 15.75 -22.37 99.16
C ARG A 34 14.78 -22.51 100.33
N GLN A 35 13.59 -23.08 100.11
CA GLN A 35 12.65 -23.41 101.19
C GLN A 35 13.29 -24.41 102.17
N ASP A 36 13.86 -25.50 101.65
CA ASP A 36 14.53 -26.52 102.47
C ASP A 36 15.72 -25.94 103.25
N GLU A 37 16.56 -25.12 102.61
CA GLU A 37 17.70 -24.46 103.26
C GLU A 37 17.28 -23.48 104.36
N SER A 38 16.19 -22.72 104.12
CA SER A 38 15.63 -21.77 105.09
C SER A 38 15.05 -22.50 106.30
N GLU A 39 14.33 -23.62 106.09
CA GLU A 39 13.77 -24.43 107.17
C GLU A 39 14.87 -25.10 108.01
N GLN A 40 15.93 -25.61 107.38
CA GLN A 40 17.10 -26.15 108.09
C GLN A 40 17.84 -25.06 108.88
N SER A 41 18.06 -23.88 108.29
CA SER A 41 18.72 -22.75 108.94
C SER A 41 17.91 -22.25 110.15
N ARG A 42 16.58 -22.15 110.02
CA ARG A 42 15.68 -21.82 111.13
C ARG A 42 15.77 -22.84 112.26
N LYS A 43 15.80 -24.14 111.94
CA LYS A 43 15.97 -25.20 112.95
C LYS A 43 17.31 -25.07 113.69
N LYS A 44 18.40 -24.82 112.97
CA LYS A 44 19.73 -24.58 113.56
C LYS A 44 19.74 -23.37 114.49
N LEU A 45 19.10 -22.26 114.11
CA LEU A 45 18.99 -21.07 114.95
C LEU A 45 18.18 -21.33 116.24
N ILE A 46 17.13 -22.14 116.17
CA ILE A 46 16.33 -22.56 117.34
C ILE A 46 17.20 -23.38 118.29
N ASP A 47 17.97 -24.33 117.78
CA ASP A 47 18.84 -25.19 118.58
C ASP A 47 19.99 -24.38 119.24
N GLN A 48 20.63 -23.48 118.49
CA GLN A 48 21.63 -22.55 119.03
C GLN A 48 21.06 -21.62 120.10
N SER A 49 19.84 -21.09 119.88
CA SER A 49 19.15 -20.25 120.87
C SER A 49 18.81 -21.01 122.15
N ARG A 50 18.51 -22.32 122.04
CA ARG A 50 18.25 -23.19 123.18
C ARG A 50 19.53 -23.50 123.96
N ASP A 51 20.62 -23.79 123.25
CA ASP A 51 21.92 -24.04 123.86
C ASP A 51 22.46 -22.81 124.58
N PHE A 52 22.34 -21.62 123.96
CA PHE A 52 22.65 -20.34 124.60
C PHE A 52 21.86 -20.14 125.90
N LYS A 53 20.56 -20.43 125.90
CA LYS A 53 19.72 -20.33 127.12
C LYS A 53 20.16 -21.31 128.22
N LYS A 54 20.69 -22.47 127.88
CA LYS A 54 21.12 -23.51 128.84
C LYS A 54 22.48 -23.19 129.46
N ASN A 55 23.41 -22.64 128.67
CA ASN A 55 24.83 -22.53 129.05
C ASN A 55 25.24 -21.11 129.50
N THR A 56 24.32 -20.13 129.53
CA THR A 56 24.62 -18.72 129.86
C THR A 56 24.12 -18.31 131.25
N PRO A 57 24.89 -17.51 132.02
CA PRO A 57 24.47 -16.90 133.29
C PRO A 57 23.14 -16.13 133.24
N GLU A 58 22.41 -16.10 134.37
CA GLU A 58 21.02 -15.60 134.43
C GLU A 58 20.89 -14.08 134.19
N ASP A 59 21.87 -13.31 134.62
CA ASP A 59 21.98 -11.85 134.45
C ASP A 59 22.11 -11.46 132.97
N VAL A 60 23.01 -12.11 132.23
CA VAL A 60 23.18 -11.94 130.78
C VAL A 60 21.93 -12.38 130.03
N ARG A 61 21.32 -13.50 130.46
CA ARG A 61 20.06 -14.01 129.87
C ARG A 61 18.92 -13.00 129.99
N LYS A 62 18.79 -12.31 131.13
CA LYS A 62 17.75 -11.27 131.33
C LYS A 62 17.95 -10.07 130.41
N GLN A 63 19.20 -9.65 130.17
CA GLN A 63 19.50 -8.53 129.27
C GLN A 63 19.29 -8.88 127.79
N VAL A 64 19.66 -10.10 127.38
CA VAL A 64 19.60 -10.54 125.97
C VAL A 64 18.20 -11.06 125.57
N ALA A 65 17.35 -11.46 126.52
CA ALA A 65 16.03 -12.03 126.24
C ALA A 65 15.08 -11.13 125.42
N PRO A 66 14.96 -9.81 125.66
CA PRO A 66 14.16 -8.92 124.82
C PRO A 66 14.67 -8.85 123.37
N LEU A 67 15.99 -8.84 123.19
CA LEU A 67 16.65 -8.81 121.88
C LEU A 67 16.38 -10.10 121.10
N LEU A 68 16.54 -11.28 121.73
CA LEU A 68 16.22 -12.57 121.12
C LEU A 68 14.74 -12.69 120.72
N LYS A 69 13.83 -12.18 121.56
CA LYS A 69 12.39 -12.14 121.22
C LYS A 69 12.11 -11.23 120.02
N SER A 70 12.79 -10.07 119.93
CA SER A 70 12.65 -9.17 118.77
C SER A 70 13.16 -9.80 117.47
N PHE A 71 14.34 -10.44 117.51
CA PHE A 71 14.86 -11.18 116.35
C PHE A 71 13.96 -12.35 115.97
N GLN A 72 13.42 -13.09 116.94
CA GLN A 72 12.48 -14.17 116.67
C GLN A 72 11.21 -13.64 115.97
N GLY A 73 10.64 -12.53 116.46
CA GLY A 73 9.48 -11.89 115.83
C GLY A 73 9.74 -11.46 114.40
N GLU A 74 10.90 -10.85 114.12
CA GLU A 74 11.28 -10.45 112.75
C GLU A 74 11.51 -11.66 111.84
N ILE A 75 12.17 -12.71 112.32
CA ILE A 75 12.37 -13.96 111.56
C ILE A 75 11.04 -14.62 111.23
N ASP A 76 10.10 -14.67 112.17
CA ASP A 76 8.78 -15.25 111.96
C ASP A 76 7.95 -14.39 110.98
N ALA A 77 8.03 -13.06 111.06
CA ALA A 77 7.39 -12.14 110.11
C ALA A 77 7.98 -12.26 108.69
N LEU A 78 9.31 -12.33 108.58
CA LEU A 78 10.01 -12.55 107.32
C LEU A 78 9.64 -13.91 106.71
N SER A 79 9.61 -14.97 107.53
CA SER A 79 9.23 -16.31 107.10
C SER A 79 7.79 -16.33 106.58
N LYS A 80 6.86 -15.64 107.25
CA LYS A 80 5.47 -15.52 106.80
C LYS A 80 5.37 -14.80 105.45
N ARG A 81 6.04 -13.65 105.30
CA ARG A 81 6.08 -12.89 104.04
C ARG A 81 6.70 -13.70 102.89
N SER A 82 7.77 -14.46 103.18
CA SER A 82 8.41 -15.35 102.19
C SER A 82 7.45 -16.43 101.72
N LYS A 83 6.79 -17.14 102.66
CA LYS A 83 5.82 -18.20 102.33
C LYS A 83 4.62 -17.68 101.53
N GLU A 84 4.14 -16.48 101.83
CA GLU A 84 3.05 -15.84 101.06
C GLU A 84 3.51 -15.46 99.63
N ALA A 85 4.72 -14.89 99.47
CA ALA A 85 5.28 -14.56 98.16
C ALA A 85 5.57 -15.82 97.32
N GLU A 86 6.17 -16.85 97.94
CA GLU A 86 6.44 -18.16 97.34
C GLU A 86 5.14 -18.84 96.90
N GLY A 87 4.11 -18.84 97.76
CA GLY A 87 2.80 -19.39 97.44
C GLY A 87 2.13 -18.66 96.27
N SER A 88 2.25 -17.33 96.21
CA SER A 88 1.72 -16.52 95.11
C SER A 88 2.44 -16.84 93.79
N PHE A 89 3.77 -16.96 93.82
CA PHE A 89 4.55 -17.37 92.65
C PHE A 89 4.17 -18.77 92.17
N LEU A 90 4.11 -19.76 93.08
CA LEU A 90 3.77 -21.14 92.72
C LEU A 90 2.35 -21.26 92.15
N ASN A 91 1.41 -20.42 92.60
CA ASN A 91 0.07 -20.37 92.03
C ASN A 91 0.08 -19.94 90.56
N VAL A 92 0.78 -18.84 90.24
CA VAL A 92 0.92 -18.36 88.86
C VAL A 92 1.69 -19.35 87.99
N TYR A 93 2.78 -19.91 88.53
CA TYR A 93 3.59 -20.92 87.85
C TYR A 93 2.76 -22.14 87.43
N LYS A 94 1.97 -22.72 88.33
CA LYS A 94 1.08 -23.86 88.02
C LYS A 94 0.12 -23.55 86.88
N THR A 95 -0.42 -22.32 86.83
CA THR A 95 -1.33 -21.94 85.75
C THR A 95 -0.64 -21.74 84.41
N LEU A 96 0.64 -21.35 84.38
CA LEU A 96 1.38 -21.06 83.15
C LEU A 96 2.09 -22.27 82.56
N ILE A 97 2.49 -23.24 83.38
CA ILE A 97 3.26 -24.40 82.90
C ILE A 97 2.41 -25.37 82.09
N ASP A 98 1.12 -25.47 82.40
CA ASP A 98 0.18 -26.37 81.71
C ASP A 98 -0.40 -25.75 80.42
N VAL A 99 -0.10 -24.49 80.10
CA VAL A 99 -0.67 -23.81 78.92
C VAL A 99 0.04 -24.31 77.65
N PRO A 100 -0.69 -24.88 76.67
CA PRO A 100 -0.10 -25.27 75.40
C PRO A 100 0.29 -24.02 74.60
N ASP A 101 1.41 -24.10 73.88
CA ASP A 101 1.87 -23.02 73.01
C ASP A 101 0.86 -22.76 71.87
N PRO A 102 0.28 -21.54 71.76
CA PRO A 102 -0.65 -21.20 70.69
C PRO A 102 0.04 -20.93 69.34
N ALA A 103 1.37 -20.75 69.30
CA ALA A 103 2.08 -20.38 68.07
C ALA A 103 1.88 -21.37 66.90
N PRO A 104 1.96 -22.71 67.10
CA PRO A 104 1.74 -23.67 66.01
C PRO A 104 0.31 -23.65 65.45
N ALA A 105 -0.70 -23.47 66.30
CA ALA A 105 -2.10 -23.39 65.87
C ALA A 105 -2.36 -22.10 65.08
N LEU A 106 -1.78 -20.98 65.52
CA LEU A 106 -1.84 -19.71 64.80
C LEU A 106 -1.09 -19.74 63.46
N GLU A 107 0.03 -20.45 63.39
CA GLU A 107 0.76 -20.66 62.13
C GLU A 107 -0.09 -21.41 61.11
N LEU A 108 -0.71 -22.52 61.51
CA LEU A 108 -1.60 -23.28 60.65
C LEU A 108 -2.79 -22.44 60.19
N GLY A 109 -3.39 -21.66 61.10
CA GLY A 109 -4.47 -20.73 60.77
C GLY A 109 -4.04 -19.69 59.74
N GLN A 110 -2.85 -19.10 59.89
CA GLN A 110 -2.29 -18.16 58.92
C GLN A 110 -2.04 -18.81 57.56
N GLN A 111 -1.50 -20.02 57.53
CA GLN A 111 -1.27 -20.77 56.28
C GLN A 111 -2.57 -21.11 55.56
N LEU A 112 -3.61 -21.52 56.31
CA LEU A 112 -4.93 -21.78 55.74
C LEU A 112 -5.58 -20.51 55.20
N GLN A 113 -5.46 -19.39 55.90
CA GLN A 113 -5.95 -18.09 55.43
C GLN A 113 -5.28 -17.67 54.12
N LEU A 114 -3.96 -17.84 53.99
CA LEU A 114 -3.23 -17.56 52.75
C LEU A 114 -3.65 -18.50 51.61
N LYS A 115 -3.86 -19.79 51.89
CA LYS A 115 -4.36 -20.74 50.89
C LYS A 115 -5.77 -20.38 50.42
N LEU A 116 -6.65 -19.97 51.34
CA LEU A 116 -8.01 -19.56 51.03
C LEU A 116 -8.03 -18.29 50.17
N GLN A 117 -7.18 -17.31 50.46
CA GLN A 117 -7.04 -16.12 49.62
C GLN A 117 -6.59 -16.48 48.21
N ARG A 118 -5.55 -17.32 48.06
CA ARG A 118 -5.11 -17.79 46.73
C ARG A 118 -6.18 -18.57 45.99
N MET A 119 -6.95 -19.41 46.68
CA MET A 119 -8.06 -20.14 46.08
C MET A 119 -9.11 -19.17 45.53
N HIS A 120 -9.46 -18.13 46.31
CA HIS A 120 -10.40 -17.10 45.86
C HIS A 120 -9.88 -16.33 44.63
N ASP A 121 -8.60 -15.94 44.64
CA ASP A 121 -7.98 -15.27 43.49
C ASP A 121 -8.06 -16.15 42.23
N ILE A 122 -7.71 -17.44 42.34
CA ILE A 122 -7.80 -18.41 41.24
C ILE A 122 -9.24 -18.60 40.78
N GLU A 123 -10.22 -18.68 41.69
CA GLU A 123 -11.65 -18.81 41.34
C GLU A 123 -12.14 -17.59 40.56
N THR A 124 -11.76 -16.38 40.96
CA THR A 124 -12.13 -15.16 40.24
C THR A 124 -11.48 -15.07 38.87
N GLU A 125 -10.23 -15.51 38.72
CA GLU A 125 -9.57 -15.61 37.42
C GLU A 125 -10.24 -16.66 36.54
N ASN A 126 -10.60 -17.82 37.09
CA ASN A 126 -11.28 -18.88 36.35
C ASN A 126 -12.65 -18.41 35.84
N LEU A 127 -13.39 -17.64 36.65
CA LEU A 127 -14.67 -17.05 36.26
C LEU A 127 -14.48 -16.07 35.09
N LYS A 128 -13.51 -15.14 35.19
CA LYS A 128 -13.20 -14.19 34.11
C LYS A 128 -12.77 -14.91 32.83
N LEU A 129 -11.95 -15.94 32.93
CA LEU A 129 -11.53 -16.75 31.78
C LEU A 129 -12.74 -17.44 31.12
N ARG A 130 -13.68 -17.97 31.89
CA ARG A 130 -14.91 -18.56 31.36
C ARG A 130 -15.79 -17.53 30.66
N GLU A 131 -15.94 -16.34 31.23
CA GLU A 131 -16.68 -15.23 30.59
C GLU A 131 -16.03 -14.83 29.26
N THR A 132 -14.69 -14.64 29.23
CA THR A 132 -13.99 -14.34 27.97
C THR A 132 -14.12 -15.44 26.92
N LEU A 133 -14.11 -16.72 27.33
CA LEU A 133 -14.33 -17.84 26.41
C LEU A 133 -15.77 -17.86 25.87
N GLU A 134 -16.76 -17.50 26.68
CA GLU A 134 -18.14 -17.39 26.24
C GLU A 134 -18.31 -16.25 25.22
N ASP A 135 -17.67 -15.11 25.47
CA ASP A 135 -17.69 -13.97 24.55
C ASP A 135 -16.99 -14.30 23.22
N TYR A 136 -15.82 -14.94 23.25
CA TYR A 136 -15.16 -15.42 22.03
C TYR A 136 -16.02 -16.44 21.27
N ASN A 137 -16.77 -17.30 21.97
CA ASN A 137 -17.66 -18.25 21.33
C ASN A 137 -18.86 -17.53 20.68
N LYS A 138 -19.40 -16.48 21.31
CA LYS A 138 -20.44 -15.62 20.71
C LYS A 138 -19.91 -14.94 19.44
N GLU A 139 -18.74 -14.29 19.52
CA GLU A 139 -18.10 -13.68 18.35
C GLU A 139 -17.85 -14.70 17.23
N PHE A 140 -17.40 -15.91 17.57
CA PHE A 140 -17.20 -16.99 16.60
C PHE A 140 -18.51 -17.37 15.88
N THR A 141 -19.63 -17.47 16.61
CA THR A 141 -20.94 -17.72 15.99
C THR A 141 -21.39 -16.57 15.09
N GLU A 142 -21.11 -15.32 15.46
CA GLU A 142 -21.42 -14.16 14.63
C GLU A 142 -20.61 -14.14 13.34
N VAL A 143 -19.30 -14.38 13.42
CA VAL A 143 -18.41 -14.48 12.24
C VAL A 143 -18.88 -15.60 11.31
N LYS A 144 -19.28 -16.75 11.87
CA LYS A 144 -19.84 -17.85 11.07
C LYS A 144 -21.13 -17.46 10.36
N ASN A 145 -22.00 -16.68 11.01
CA ASN A 145 -23.20 -16.15 10.38
C ASN A 145 -22.86 -15.15 9.25
N GLN A 146 -21.88 -14.28 9.47
CA GLN A 146 -21.38 -13.36 8.45
C GLN A 146 -20.80 -14.10 7.24
N GLU A 147 -20.15 -15.25 7.43
CA GLU A 147 -19.65 -16.09 6.33
C GLU A 147 -20.79 -16.58 5.41
N VAL A 148 -21.96 -16.89 5.97
CA VAL A 148 -23.16 -17.25 5.20
C VAL A 148 -23.65 -16.07 4.37
N THR A 149 -23.70 -14.86 4.95
CA THR A 149 -24.07 -13.64 4.23
C THR A 149 -23.07 -13.33 3.11
N ILE A 150 -21.78 -13.47 3.36
CA ILE A 150 -20.74 -13.27 2.34
C ILE A 150 -20.90 -14.28 1.20
N LYS A 151 -21.20 -15.55 1.49
CA LYS A 151 -21.47 -16.56 0.45
C LYS A 151 -22.69 -16.18 -0.39
N ALA A 152 -23.78 -15.74 0.23
CA ALA A 152 -24.98 -15.29 -0.48
C ALA A 152 -24.71 -14.05 -1.37
N LEU A 153 -23.95 -13.06 -0.86
CA LEU A 153 -23.58 -11.88 -1.64
C LEU A 153 -22.65 -12.23 -2.81
N LYS A 154 -21.69 -13.14 -2.61
CA LYS A 154 -20.82 -13.63 -3.69
C LYS A 154 -21.60 -14.34 -4.78
N GLU A 155 -22.58 -15.16 -4.42
CA GLU A 155 -23.44 -15.82 -5.40
C GLU A 155 -24.26 -14.79 -6.20
N LYS A 156 -24.82 -13.79 -5.52
CA LYS A 156 -25.55 -12.70 -6.19
C LYS A 156 -24.68 -11.89 -7.15
N ILE A 157 -23.42 -11.63 -6.80
CA ILE A 157 -22.45 -10.99 -7.72
C ILE A 157 -22.23 -11.89 -8.93
N ARG A 158 -22.03 -13.20 -8.72
CA ARG A 158 -21.83 -14.18 -9.79
C ARG A 158 -23.03 -14.24 -10.75
N GLU A 159 -24.25 -14.19 -10.21
CA GLU A 159 -25.49 -14.13 -10.99
C GLU A 159 -25.56 -12.84 -11.83
N TYR A 160 -25.23 -11.68 -11.25
CA TYR A 160 -25.19 -10.42 -11.99
C TYR A 160 -24.12 -10.40 -13.09
N GLU A 161 -22.92 -10.89 -12.80
CA GLU A 161 -21.83 -11.02 -13.77
C GLU A 161 -22.23 -11.94 -14.93
N GLN A 162 -22.86 -13.08 -14.63
CA GLN A 162 -23.36 -14.00 -15.65
C GLN A 162 -24.48 -13.37 -16.49
N SER A 163 -25.40 -12.64 -15.86
CA SER A 163 -26.48 -11.92 -16.56
C SER A 163 -25.93 -10.85 -17.50
N LEU A 164 -24.97 -10.05 -17.03
CA LEU A 164 -24.29 -9.03 -17.85
C LEU A 164 -23.51 -9.66 -19.01
N LYS A 165 -22.81 -10.76 -18.76
CA LYS A 165 -22.10 -11.49 -19.81
C LYS A 165 -23.06 -12.01 -20.88
N ASN A 166 -24.18 -12.62 -20.47
CA ASN A 166 -25.20 -13.10 -21.40
C ASN A 166 -25.81 -11.94 -22.21
N GLN A 167 -26.08 -10.78 -21.58
CA GLN A 167 -26.56 -9.59 -22.29
C GLN A 167 -25.54 -9.07 -23.32
N ALA A 168 -24.26 -9.02 -22.95
CA ALA A 168 -23.20 -8.62 -23.86
C ALA A 168 -23.05 -9.60 -25.03
N GLU A 169 -23.08 -10.91 -24.77
CA GLU A 169 -23.04 -11.95 -25.81
C GLU A 169 -24.25 -11.84 -26.76
N ASN A 170 -25.46 -11.63 -26.22
CA ASN A 170 -26.66 -11.42 -27.02
C ASN A 170 -26.56 -10.17 -27.90
N LEU A 171 -26.09 -9.04 -27.36
CA LEU A 171 -25.89 -7.81 -28.13
C LEU A 171 -24.85 -7.98 -29.24
N VAL A 172 -23.76 -8.70 -28.96
CA VAL A 172 -22.73 -9.01 -29.96
C VAL A 172 -23.30 -9.90 -31.05
N GLN A 173 -24.05 -10.96 -30.70
CA GLN A 173 -24.72 -11.82 -31.68
C GLN A 173 -25.71 -11.04 -32.55
N GLU A 174 -26.54 -10.20 -31.93
CA GLU A 174 -27.51 -9.37 -32.66
C GLU A 174 -26.81 -8.41 -33.63
N LYS A 175 -25.74 -7.75 -33.19
CA LYS A 175 -24.94 -6.86 -34.05
C LYS A 175 -24.21 -7.62 -35.16
N GLN A 176 -23.74 -8.83 -34.89
CA GLN A 176 -23.10 -9.67 -35.87
C GLN A 176 -24.09 -10.12 -36.95
N VAL A 177 -25.32 -10.49 -36.56
CA VAL A 177 -26.40 -10.81 -37.50
C VAL A 177 -26.80 -9.58 -38.32
N GLN A 178 -26.94 -8.40 -37.70
CA GLN A 178 -27.22 -7.15 -38.42
C GLN A 178 -26.14 -6.84 -39.47
N LEU A 179 -24.86 -6.86 -39.08
CA LEU A 179 -23.76 -6.62 -40.01
C LEU A 179 -23.76 -7.63 -41.15
N HIS A 180 -23.98 -8.92 -40.86
CA HIS A 180 -24.04 -9.95 -41.88
C HIS A 180 -25.16 -9.68 -42.90
N ASN A 181 -26.35 -9.31 -42.43
CA ASN A 181 -27.47 -8.96 -43.30
C ASN A 181 -27.17 -7.71 -44.14
N ASP A 182 -26.58 -6.67 -43.54
CA ASP A 182 -26.20 -5.45 -44.26
C ASP A 182 -25.14 -5.73 -45.35
N TYR A 183 -24.19 -6.61 -45.08
CA TYR A 183 -23.19 -7.05 -46.06
C TYR A 183 -23.85 -7.87 -47.18
N ALA A 184 -24.72 -8.83 -46.85
CA ALA A 184 -25.44 -9.61 -47.84
C ALA A 184 -26.33 -8.74 -48.74
N GLU A 185 -26.99 -7.72 -48.17
CA GLU A 185 -27.81 -6.79 -48.96
C GLU A 185 -26.95 -5.91 -49.87
N LYS A 186 -25.78 -5.43 -49.40
CA LYS A 186 -24.81 -4.69 -50.23
C LYS A 186 -24.26 -5.55 -51.35
N GLU A 187 -23.91 -6.80 -51.07
CA GLU A 187 -23.44 -7.76 -52.05
C GLU A 187 -24.51 -8.00 -53.12
N ARG A 188 -25.76 -8.23 -52.72
CA ARG A 188 -26.88 -8.35 -53.64
C ARG A 188 -27.06 -7.11 -54.52
N LYS A 189 -27.04 -5.90 -53.95
CA LYS A 189 -27.16 -4.65 -54.72
C LYS A 189 -26.02 -4.45 -55.71
N LEU A 190 -24.79 -4.78 -55.30
CA LEU A 190 -23.63 -4.72 -56.19
C LEU A 190 -23.77 -5.73 -57.33
N GLN A 191 -24.24 -6.94 -57.03
CA GLN A 191 -24.46 -7.97 -58.04
C GLN A 191 -25.59 -7.59 -59.01
N GLU A 192 -26.73 -7.09 -58.53
CA GLU A 192 -27.82 -6.56 -59.36
C GLU A 192 -27.33 -5.42 -60.27
N SER A 193 -26.50 -4.51 -59.74
CA SER A 193 -25.88 -3.43 -60.54
C SER A 193 -24.88 -3.96 -61.56
N GLN A 194 -24.08 -4.97 -61.21
CA GLN A 194 -23.12 -5.60 -62.10
C GLN A 194 -23.83 -6.33 -63.24
N GLU A 195 -24.89 -7.08 -62.95
CA GLU A 195 -25.74 -7.75 -63.94
C GLU A 195 -26.41 -6.73 -64.86
N SER A 196 -26.95 -5.64 -64.32
CA SER A 196 -27.52 -4.54 -65.13
C SER A 196 -26.48 -3.91 -66.06
N MET A 197 -25.27 -3.64 -65.56
CA MET A 197 -24.18 -3.10 -66.37
C MET A 197 -23.71 -4.09 -67.43
N SER A 198 -23.60 -5.38 -67.09
CA SER A 198 -23.26 -6.45 -68.03
C SER A 198 -24.29 -6.56 -69.14
N SER A 199 -25.59 -6.49 -68.82
CA SER A 199 -26.67 -6.52 -69.81
C SER A 199 -26.58 -5.33 -70.77
N LYS A 200 -26.37 -4.11 -70.25
CA LYS A 200 -26.17 -2.91 -71.08
C LYS A 200 -24.93 -3.03 -71.98
N LEU A 201 -23.86 -3.65 -71.50
CA LEU A 201 -22.65 -3.87 -72.26
C LEU A 201 -22.90 -4.85 -73.41
N VAL A 202 -23.59 -5.96 -73.15
CA VAL A 202 -24.01 -6.92 -74.20
C VAL A 202 -24.92 -6.26 -75.22
N GLU A 203 -25.89 -5.44 -74.80
CA GLU A 203 -26.73 -4.69 -75.73
C GLU A 203 -25.93 -3.70 -76.58
N ALA A 204 -24.94 -3.03 -76.00
CA ALA A 204 -24.07 -2.11 -76.72
C ALA A 204 -23.15 -2.84 -77.71
N GLU A 205 -22.60 -3.99 -77.32
CA GLU A 205 -21.82 -4.87 -78.20
C GLU A 205 -22.66 -5.37 -79.38
N HIS A 206 -23.89 -5.82 -79.13
CA HIS A 206 -24.81 -6.24 -80.19
C HIS A 206 -25.14 -5.08 -81.15
N LYS A 207 -25.37 -3.86 -80.63
CA LYS A 207 -25.57 -2.67 -81.47
C LYS A 207 -24.33 -2.34 -82.30
N ALA A 208 -23.14 -2.40 -81.70
CA ALA A 208 -21.88 -2.16 -82.40
C ALA A 208 -21.66 -3.20 -83.51
N GLN A 209 -21.93 -4.47 -83.23
CA GLN A 209 -21.84 -5.56 -84.20
C GLN A 209 -22.86 -5.38 -85.35
N SER A 210 -24.10 -5.01 -85.03
CA SER A 210 -25.12 -4.72 -86.04
C SER A 210 -24.73 -3.53 -86.94
N LEU A 211 -24.19 -2.45 -86.36
CA LEU A 211 -23.66 -1.32 -87.12
C LEU A 211 -22.47 -1.72 -87.99
N GLN A 212 -21.58 -2.58 -87.48
CA GLN A 212 -20.45 -3.10 -88.24
C GLN A 212 -20.93 -3.92 -89.44
N THR A 213 -21.87 -4.84 -89.26
CA THR A 213 -22.44 -5.62 -90.38
C THR A 213 -23.13 -4.71 -91.39
N ALA A 214 -23.90 -3.69 -90.94
CA ALA A 214 -24.51 -2.72 -91.85
C ALA A 214 -23.46 -1.91 -92.64
N LEU A 215 -22.35 -1.55 -92.00
CA LEU A 215 -21.23 -0.88 -92.66
C LEU A 215 -20.55 -1.78 -93.69
N GLU A 216 -20.33 -3.06 -93.38
CA GLU A 216 -19.79 -4.05 -94.32
C GLU A 216 -20.74 -4.25 -95.53
N THR A 217 -22.05 -4.34 -95.30
CA THR A 217 -23.05 -4.43 -96.37
C THR A 217 -23.05 -3.18 -97.25
N THR A 218 -23.08 -1.98 -96.67
CA THR A 218 -23.04 -0.73 -97.45
C THR A 218 -21.72 -0.54 -98.20
N GLN A 219 -20.59 -1.01 -97.65
CA GLN A 219 -19.32 -1.05 -98.37
C GLN A 219 -19.37 -2.02 -99.56
N ALA A 220 -19.97 -3.20 -99.40
CA ALA A 220 -20.16 -4.15 -100.50
C ALA A 220 -21.08 -3.59 -101.59
N GLU A 221 -22.22 -2.99 -101.22
CA GLU A 221 -23.13 -2.33 -102.16
C GLU A 221 -22.44 -1.19 -102.92
N LEU A 222 -21.62 -0.39 -102.24
CA LEU A 222 -20.80 0.66 -102.88
C LEU A 222 -19.78 0.09 -103.86
N PHE A 223 -19.16 -1.05 -103.52
CA PHE A 223 -18.21 -1.73 -104.41
C PHE A 223 -18.89 -2.29 -105.66
N ASP A 224 -20.06 -2.93 -105.50
CA ASP A 224 -20.86 -3.44 -106.62
C ASP A 224 -21.36 -2.30 -107.51
N LEU A 225 -21.84 -1.21 -106.92
CA LEU A 225 -22.27 -0.02 -107.65
C LEU A 225 -21.10 0.61 -108.41
N LYS A 226 -19.92 0.67 -107.79
CA LYS A 226 -18.69 1.14 -108.44
C LYS A 226 -18.30 0.24 -109.61
N THR A 227 -18.36 -1.07 -109.45
CA THR A 227 -18.08 -2.03 -110.53
C THR A 227 -19.05 -1.84 -111.69
N LYS A 228 -20.35 -1.74 -111.43
CA LYS A 228 -21.37 -1.46 -112.46
C LYS A 228 -21.17 -0.11 -113.14
N TYR A 229 -20.78 0.92 -112.39
CA TYR A 229 -20.48 2.23 -112.95
C TYR A 229 -19.27 2.16 -113.88
N ASP A 230 -18.21 1.47 -113.49
CA ASP A 230 -17.02 1.27 -114.32
C ASP A 230 -17.37 0.46 -115.60
N GLU A 231 -18.20 -0.60 -115.47
CA GLU A 231 -18.75 -1.36 -116.60
C GLU A 231 -19.57 -0.48 -117.56
N ASP A 232 -20.52 0.33 -117.05
CA ASP A 232 -21.35 1.23 -117.88
C ASP A 232 -20.48 2.30 -118.55
N CYS A 233 -19.45 2.79 -117.85
CA CYS A 233 -18.49 3.74 -118.41
C CYS A 233 -17.68 3.10 -119.56
N THR A 234 -17.29 1.82 -119.45
CA THR A 234 -16.65 1.07 -120.54
C THR A 234 -17.63 0.80 -121.70
N ALA A 235 -18.85 0.38 -121.42
CA ALA A 235 -19.87 0.15 -122.45
C ALA A 235 -20.22 1.44 -123.22
N LYS A 236 -20.27 2.58 -122.52
CA LYS A 236 -20.45 3.89 -123.15
C LYS A 236 -19.25 4.30 -124.00
N ALA A 237 -18.02 3.97 -123.57
CA ALA A 237 -16.85 4.17 -124.40
C ALA A 237 -16.91 3.34 -125.69
N ASP A 238 -17.32 2.06 -125.60
CA ASP A 238 -17.51 1.16 -126.75
C ASP A 238 -18.65 1.64 -127.68
N GLU A 239 -19.78 2.11 -127.12
CA GLU A 239 -20.87 2.71 -127.89
C GLU A 239 -20.38 3.95 -128.65
N ILE A 240 -19.59 4.81 -128.00
CA ILE A 240 -18.98 5.98 -128.65
C ILE A 240 -18.03 5.53 -129.76
N GLU A 241 -17.22 4.50 -129.56
CA GLU A 241 -16.33 3.95 -130.59
C GLU A 241 -17.11 3.39 -131.80
N MET A 242 -18.20 2.67 -131.55
CA MET A 242 -19.10 2.21 -132.61
C MET A 242 -19.74 3.37 -133.38
N VAL A 243 -20.26 4.38 -132.68
CA VAL A 243 -20.85 5.57 -133.32
C VAL A 243 -19.80 6.35 -134.10
N MET A 244 -18.58 6.49 -133.59
CA MET A 244 -17.47 7.08 -134.34
C MET A 244 -17.18 6.27 -135.62
N THR A 245 -17.18 4.94 -135.54
CA THR A 245 -16.94 4.07 -136.69
C THR A 245 -18.06 4.18 -137.73
N ASP A 246 -19.33 4.23 -137.30
CA ASP A 246 -20.48 4.41 -138.19
C ASP A 246 -20.54 5.82 -138.76
N LEU A 247 -20.15 6.84 -137.98
CA LEU A 247 -19.98 8.20 -138.46
C LEU A 247 -18.89 8.28 -139.53
N GLU A 248 -17.77 7.58 -139.34
CA GLU A 248 -16.68 7.51 -140.32
C GLU A 248 -17.13 6.80 -141.60
N ARG A 249 -17.89 5.70 -141.47
CA ARG A 249 -18.53 5.01 -142.61
C ARG A 249 -19.57 5.88 -143.31
N ALA A 250 -20.37 6.64 -142.56
CA ALA A 250 -21.35 7.58 -143.11
C ALA A 250 -20.65 8.74 -143.82
N ASN A 251 -19.55 9.26 -143.27
CA ASN A 251 -18.71 10.26 -143.93
C ASN A 251 -18.09 9.72 -145.22
N GLN A 252 -17.61 8.47 -145.24
CA GLN A 252 -17.11 7.85 -146.48
C GLN A 252 -18.22 7.70 -147.53
N ARG A 253 -19.46 7.35 -147.13
CA ARG A 253 -20.62 7.32 -148.03
C ARG A 253 -21.03 8.72 -148.49
N ALA A 254 -21.00 9.70 -147.60
CA ALA A 254 -21.29 11.09 -147.93
C ALA A 254 -20.26 11.62 -148.93
N GLU A 255 -18.97 11.33 -148.75
CA GLU A 255 -17.93 11.64 -149.74
C GLU A 255 -18.18 10.96 -151.08
N ALA A 256 -18.58 9.68 -151.09
CA ALA A 256 -18.89 8.96 -152.33
C ALA A 256 -20.10 9.55 -153.05
N ALA A 257 -21.18 9.85 -152.32
CA ALA A 257 -22.37 10.51 -152.85
C ALA A 257 -22.07 11.96 -153.29
N GLN A 258 -21.14 12.66 -152.64
CA GLN A 258 -20.70 13.99 -153.04
C GLN A 258 -19.94 13.93 -154.37
N ARG A 259 -19.07 12.93 -154.57
CA ARG A 259 -18.38 12.70 -155.86
C ARG A 259 -19.38 12.38 -156.98
N GLU A 260 -20.42 11.59 -156.70
CA GLU A 260 -21.50 11.31 -157.66
C GLU A 260 -22.37 12.54 -157.96
N ALA A 261 -22.69 13.33 -156.93
CA ALA A 261 -23.41 14.59 -157.05
C ALA A 261 -22.62 15.65 -157.82
N ASP A 262 -21.29 15.69 -157.69
CA ASP A 262 -20.42 16.60 -158.45
C ASP A 262 -20.32 16.18 -159.94
N THR A 263 -20.28 14.87 -160.26
CA THR A 263 -20.37 14.38 -161.66
C THR A 263 -21.73 14.63 -162.32
N LEU A 264 -22.81 14.69 -161.55
CA LEU A 264 -24.15 15.06 -162.06
C LEU A 264 -24.37 16.59 -162.06
N ARG A 265 -23.65 17.35 -161.22
CA ARG A 265 -23.61 18.84 -161.23
C ARG A 265 -22.93 19.39 -162.49
N GLU A 266 -22.03 18.65 -163.10
CA GLU A 266 -21.35 19.02 -164.35
C GLU A 266 -22.23 18.81 -165.60
N GLN A 267 -23.27 17.97 -165.52
CA GLN A 267 -24.25 17.74 -166.62
C GLN A 267 -25.51 18.63 -166.53
N LEU A 268 -25.63 19.47 -165.50
CA LEU A 268 -26.83 20.27 -165.21
C LEU A 268 -26.51 21.75 -164.96
N THR A 269 -25.48 22.29 -165.63
CA THR A 269 -25.21 23.74 -165.77
C THR A 269 -25.77 24.34 -167.06
N SER A 270 -26.59 23.59 -167.81
CA SER A 270 -27.18 24.02 -169.10
C SER A 270 -28.70 24.15 -169.13
N SER A 271 -29.42 24.25 -168.00
CA SER A 271 -30.83 24.69 -168.07
C SER A 271 -31.35 25.30 -166.76
N ASN A 272 -31.48 26.63 -166.83
CA ASN A 272 -32.46 27.51 -166.21
C ASN A 272 -32.84 27.42 -164.71
N GLN A 273 -32.40 28.50 -164.04
CA GLN A 273 -33.20 29.48 -163.28
C GLN A 273 -34.02 29.02 -162.06
N SER A 274 -33.53 29.49 -160.90
CA SER A 274 -34.09 29.39 -159.56
C SER A 274 -35.06 30.54 -159.21
N LEU A 275 -36.17 30.24 -158.52
CA LEU A 275 -36.86 31.15 -157.59
C LEU A 275 -37.60 30.33 -156.50
N GLN A 276 -37.29 30.66 -155.23
CA GLN A 276 -38.17 30.70 -154.03
C GLN A 276 -38.69 29.37 -153.45
N LEU A 277 -38.93 29.15 -152.14
CA LEU A 277 -38.90 29.93 -150.88
C LEU A 277 -38.93 28.92 -149.68
N THR A 278 -38.42 29.34 -148.50
CA THR A 278 -38.78 29.01 -147.08
C THR A 278 -39.29 27.59 -146.68
N THR A 279 -38.84 26.91 -145.61
CA THR A 279 -38.95 27.26 -144.18
C THR A 279 -38.33 26.13 -143.34
N GLN A 280 -37.70 26.40 -142.19
CA GLN A 280 -37.36 25.37 -141.19
C GLN A 280 -37.53 25.84 -139.75
N ILE A 281 -37.84 24.86 -138.90
CA ILE A 281 -38.23 24.93 -137.49
C ILE A 281 -37.13 24.25 -136.63
N GLN A 282 -36.84 24.88 -135.49
CA GLN A 282 -36.41 24.37 -134.16
C GLN A 282 -35.04 23.69 -133.87
N THR A 283 -34.51 24.20 -132.73
CA THR A 283 -33.94 23.53 -131.54
C THR A 283 -32.47 23.07 -131.49
N THR A 284 -31.70 23.88 -130.76
CA THR A 284 -30.70 23.61 -129.68
C THR A 284 -29.59 22.59 -129.90
N PRO A 285 -28.34 22.94 -129.54
CA PRO A 285 -27.83 22.50 -128.23
C PRO A 285 -26.85 23.45 -127.50
N ASP A 286 -26.77 23.23 -126.19
CA ASP A 286 -25.64 23.26 -125.24
C ASP A 286 -24.95 24.55 -124.70
N MET A 287 -24.66 24.43 -123.39
CA MET A 287 -23.48 24.84 -122.62
C MET A 287 -23.44 26.17 -121.81
N VAL A 288 -23.12 26.00 -120.49
CA VAL A 288 -22.25 26.81 -119.59
C VAL A 288 -22.86 27.51 -118.34
N ARG A 289 -22.40 27.01 -117.16
CA ARG A 289 -22.10 27.63 -115.82
C ARG A 289 -23.18 28.14 -114.83
N CYS A 290 -23.18 27.51 -113.63
CA CYS A 290 -22.91 27.99 -112.23
C CYS A 290 -23.13 29.48 -111.83
N PRO A 291 -23.15 29.89 -110.53
CA PRO A 291 -23.33 29.18 -109.23
C PRO A 291 -24.08 29.99 -108.10
N ILE A 292 -24.97 29.38 -107.30
CA ILE A 292 -25.37 29.92 -105.95
C ILE A 292 -25.77 28.75 -105.03
N ALA A 293 -24.86 28.24 -104.18
CA ALA A 293 -25.22 27.28 -103.12
C ALA A 293 -24.25 27.20 -101.92
N VAL A 294 -23.03 27.75 -102.01
CA VAL A 294 -21.97 27.47 -101.01
C VAL A 294 -22.07 28.33 -99.73
N SER A 295 -22.76 29.48 -99.75
CA SER A 295 -22.75 30.39 -98.59
C SER A 295 -23.76 30.06 -97.48
N ARG A 296 -24.70 29.14 -97.69
CA ARG A 296 -25.76 28.82 -96.71
C ARG A 296 -25.41 27.65 -95.78
N SER A 297 -24.58 26.71 -96.26
CA SER A 297 -24.15 25.53 -95.49
C SER A 297 -23.05 25.82 -94.46
N SER A 298 -22.19 26.83 -94.69
CA SER A 298 -21.11 27.17 -93.77
C SER A 298 -21.59 27.86 -92.48
N LEU A 299 -22.68 28.62 -92.55
CA LEU A 299 -23.25 29.35 -91.40
C LEU A 299 -24.10 28.45 -90.49
N GLU A 300 -24.79 27.45 -91.04
CA GLU A 300 -25.58 26.49 -90.24
C GLU A 300 -24.68 25.52 -89.43
N ALA A 301 -23.53 25.14 -89.98
CA ALA A 301 -22.55 24.30 -89.28
C ALA A 301 -21.87 25.03 -88.11
N GLU A 302 -21.60 26.34 -88.26
CA GLU A 302 -20.98 27.17 -87.22
C GLU A 302 -21.95 27.49 -86.08
N LEU A 303 -23.24 27.74 -86.39
CA LEU A 303 -24.28 27.93 -85.38
C LEU A 303 -24.47 26.67 -84.52
N GLY A 304 -24.51 25.48 -85.17
CA GLY A 304 -24.63 24.20 -84.46
C GLY A 304 -23.39 23.78 -83.67
N ALA A 305 -22.21 24.35 -83.96
CA ALA A 305 -21.02 24.19 -83.13
C ALA A 305 -21.09 25.09 -81.89
N LYS A 306 -21.57 26.32 -82.03
CA LYS A 306 -21.77 27.26 -80.92
C LYS A 306 -22.90 26.87 -79.97
N ASP A 307 -23.98 26.27 -80.47
CA ASP A 307 -25.04 25.71 -79.62
C ASP A 307 -24.55 24.52 -78.78
N ARG A 308 -23.71 23.65 -79.36
CA ARG A 308 -23.08 22.55 -78.62
C ARG A 308 -22.10 23.06 -77.55
N GLU A 309 -21.31 24.07 -77.87
CA GLU A 309 -20.42 24.74 -76.90
C GLU A 309 -21.22 25.37 -75.75
N THR A 310 -22.37 25.99 -76.05
CA THR A 310 -23.25 26.59 -75.05
C THR A 310 -23.86 25.53 -74.12
N VAL A 311 -24.32 24.40 -74.64
CA VAL A 311 -24.82 23.28 -73.82
C VAL A 311 -23.71 22.73 -72.92
N GLN A 312 -22.51 22.55 -73.46
CA GLN A 312 -21.38 22.04 -72.68
C GLN A 312 -20.94 23.01 -71.57
N LEU A 313 -20.92 24.32 -71.84
CA LEU A 313 -20.67 25.33 -70.81
C LEU A 313 -21.76 25.37 -69.73
N VAL A 314 -23.03 25.14 -70.10
CA VAL A 314 -24.14 25.05 -69.13
C VAL A 314 -24.00 23.81 -68.24
N GLU A 315 -23.62 22.66 -68.80
CA GLU A 315 -23.36 21.44 -68.04
C GLU A 315 -22.16 21.60 -67.09
N ASP A 316 -21.10 22.26 -67.53
CA ASP A 316 -19.92 22.54 -66.69
C ASP A 316 -20.24 23.53 -65.56
N VAL A 317 -21.04 24.56 -65.84
CA VAL A 317 -21.54 25.48 -64.81
C VAL A 317 -22.41 24.75 -63.79
N GLN A 318 -23.32 23.86 -64.22
CA GLN A 318 -24.13 23.05 -63.30
C GLN A 318 -23.27 22.11 -62.47
N ARG A 319 -22.25 21.47 -63.07
CA ARG A 319 -21.32 20.58 -62.35
C ARG A 319 -20.48 21.34 -61.33
N LEU A 320 -19.98 22.52 -61.68
CA LEU A 320 -19.23 23.39 -60.76
C LEU A 320 -20.12 23.92 -59.64
N GLN A 321 -21.38 24.28 -59.93
CA GLN A 321 -22.36 24.67 -58.91
C GLN A 321 -22.65 23.54 -57.92
N ALA A 322 -22.80 22.30 -58.40
CA ALA A 322 -22.99 21.12 -57.55
C ALA A 322 -21.74 20.79 -56.72
N SER A 323 -20.54 20.98 -57.27
CA SER A 323 -19.29 20.81 -56.52
C SER A 323 -19.14 21.87 -55.42
N LEU A 324 -19.44 23.14 -55.75
CA LEU A 324 -19.42 24.24 -54.77
C LEU A 324 -20.47 24.08 -53.68
N SER A 325 -21.68 23.59 -54.00
CA SER A 325 -22.71 23.34 -52.98
C SER A 325 -22.29 22.20 -52.05
N LYS A 326 -21.75 21.09 -52.58
CA LYS A 326 -21.23 19.99 -51.78
C LYS A 326 -20.06 20.40 -50.89
N LEU A 327 -19.13 21.21 -51.42
CA LEU A 327 -18.01 21.73 -50.64
C LEU A 327 -18.51 22.67 -49.54
N ARG A 328 -19.47 23.55 -49.83
CA ARG A 328 -20.11 24.44 -48.86
C ARG A 328 -20.81 23.66 -47.75
N GLU A 329 -21.54 22.61 -48.09
CA GLU A 329 -22.23 21.75 -47.12
C GLU A 329 -21.23 20.95 -46.25
N SER A 330 -20.17 20.40 -46.86
CA SER A 330 -19.11 19.70 -46.12
C SER A 330 -18.34 20.63 -45.17
N SER A 331 -18.06 21.85 -45.60
CA SER A 331 -17.41 22.87 -44.76
C SER A 331 -18.34 23.32 -43.65
N SER A 332 -19.63 23.53 -43.95
CA SER A 332 -20.64 23.89 -42.95
C SER A 332 -20.81 22.81 -41.88
N THR A 333 -20.82 21.53 -42.25
CA THR A 333 -20.92 20.42 -41.29
C THR A 333 -19.64 20.26 -40.44
N GLN A 334 -18.46 20.50 -41.02
CA GLN A 334 -17.21 20.54 -40.24
C GLN A 334 -17.18 21.71 -39.25
N ILE A 335 -17.65 22.89 -39.66
CA ILE A 335 -17.73 24.07 -38.78
C ILE A 335 -18.69 23.79 -37.62
N THR A 336 -19.89 23.24 -37.86
CA THR A 336 -20.83 22.91 -36.79
C THR A 336 -20.29 21.81 -35.87
N GLN A 337 -19.62 20.79 -36.41
CA GLN A 337 -18.99 19.74 -35.61
C GLN A 337 -17.88 20.29 -34.72
N LEU A 338 -17.00 21.14 -35.25
CA LEU A 338 -15.96 21.80 -34.47
C LEU A 338 -16.55 22.73 -33.40
N GLN A 339 -17.64 23.44 -33.72
CA GLN A 339 -18.32 24.32 -32.77
C GLN A 339 -18.99 23.54 -31.62
N ILE A 340 -19.56 22.37 -31.89
CA ILE A 340 -20.08 21.45 -30.87
C ILE A 340 -18.92 20.86 -30.03
N GLN A 341 -17.79 20.52 -30.65
CA GLN A 341 -16.62 20.04 -29.90
C GLN A 341 -16.05 21.14 -28.99
N LEU A 342 -16.01 22.39 -29.47
CA LEU A 342 -15.52 23.52 -28.69
C LEU A 342 -16.46 23.82 -27.51
N SER A 343 -17.78 23.77 -27.72
CA SER A 343 -18.75 23.97 -26.64
C SER A 343 -18.71 22.87 -25.58
N THR A 344 -18.61 21.61 -25.99
CA THR A 344 -18.47 20.47 -25.07
C THR A 344 -17.16 20.54 -24.29
N LYS A 345 -16.03 20.85 -24.95
CA LYS A 345 -14.74 21.04 -24.25
C LYS A 345 -14.78 22.20 -23.27
N THR A 346 -15.40 23.32 -23.65
CA THR A 346 -15.56 24.49 -22.76
C THR A 346 -16.43 24.15 -21.54
N ALA A 347 -17.51 23.39 -21.72
CA ALA A 347 -18.35 22.93 -20.61
C ALA A 347 -17.59 22.00 -19.66
N THR A 348 -16.80 21.05 -20.20
CA THR A 348 -15.99 20.17 -19.36
C THR A 348 -14.88 20.91 -18.61
N LEU A 349 -14.26 21.92 -19.24
CA LEU A 349 -13.26 22.76 -18.57
C LEU A 349 -13.89 23.52 -17.41
N LYS A 350 -15.05 24.14 -17.62
CA LYS A 350 -15.77 24.85 -16.56
C LYS A 350 -16.13 23.93 -15.39
N GLN A 351 -16.57 22.70 -15.67
CA GLN A 351 -16.87 21.71 -14.63
C GLN A 351 -15.62 21.26 -13.86
N LEU A 352 -14.47 21.15 -14.53
CA LEU A 352 -13.20 20.82 -13.89
C LEU A 352 -12.66 21.99 -13.07
N GLU A 353 -12.82 23.22 -13.54
CA GLU A 353 -12.48 24.45 -12.79
C GLU A 353 -13.34 24.58 -11.53
N GLU A 354 -14.64 24.33 -11.62
CA GLU A 354 -15.55 24.33 -10.46
C GLU A 354 -15.16 23.28 -9.43
N LYS A 355 -14.87 22.04 -9.86
CA LYS A 355 -14.36 20.98 -8.97
C LYS A 355 -13.01 21.32 -8.34
N LEU A 356 -12.12 21.99 -9.06
CA LEU A 356 -10.83 22.40 -8.53
C LEU A 356 -10.99 23.51 -7.50
N GLN A 357 -11.94 24.41 -7.71
CA GLN A 357 -12.26 25.50 -6.79
C GLN A 357 -12.99 25.00 -5.54
N GLU A 358 -13.87 24.00 -5.65
CA GLU A 358 -14.47 23.27 -4.52
C GLU A 358 -13.41 22.57 -3.65
N GLN A 359 -12.24 22.24 -4.21
CA GLN A 359 -11.13 21.61 -3.49
C GLN A 359 -10.07 22.61 -2.99
N ALA A 360 -10.30 23.91 -3.13
CA ALA A 360 -9.31 24.93 -2.77
C ALA A 360 -9.00 24.98 -1.27
N ASP A 361 -9.94 24.55 -0.42
CA ASP A 361 -9.83 24.49 1.04
C ASP A 361 -9.13 23.20 1.55
N TYR A 362 -8.85 22.24 0.67
CA TYR A 362 -8.25 20.96 1.05
C TYR A 362 -6.90 21.10 1.76
N GLU A 363 -6.04 22.02 1.30
CA GLU A 363 -4.74 22.27 1.95
C GLU A 363 -4.87 23.02 3.29
N GLU A 364 -5.94 23.78 3.49
CA GLU A 364 -6.23 24.44 4.77
C GLU A 364 -6.76 23.42 5.79
N VAL A 365 -7.76 22.62 5.42
CA VAL A 365 -8.30 21.53 6.24
C VAL A 365 -7.21 20.51 6.61
N LYS A 366 -6.34 20.15 5.66
CA LYS A 366 -5.20 19.26 5.91
C LYS A 366 -4.18 19.87 6.87
N LYS A 367 -3.93 21.19 6.80
CA LYS A 367 -3.05 21.88 7.75
C LYS A 367 -3.66 21.91 9.14
N GLU A 368 -4.94 22.24 9.26
CA GLU A 368 -5.68 22.24 10.54
C GLU A 368 -5.68 20.85 11.16
N LEU A 369 -6.02 19.80 10.40
CA LEU A 369 -5.97 18.42 10.87
C LEU A 369 -4.55 18.01 11.32
N SER A 370 -3.51 18.42 10.57
CA SER A 370 -2.13 18.15 10.97
C SER A 370 -1.70 18.92 12.23
N ALA A 371 -2.27 20.11 12.46
CA ALA A 371 -2.00 20.91 13.65
C ALA A 371 -2.71 20.31 14.87
N GLU A 372 -3.96 19.90 14.73
CA GLU A 372 -4.70 19.18 15.77
C GLU A 372 -4.04 17.84 16.12
N GLN A 373 -3.61 17.08 15.13
CA GLN A 373 -2.88 15.82 15.35
C GLN A 373 -1.58 16.06 16.11
N ARG A 374 -0.81 17.10 15.76
CA ARG A 374 0.41 17.47 16.50
C ARG A 374 0.10 17.91 17.93
N ALA A 375 -0.95 18.71 18.13
CA ALA A 375 -1.37 19.15 19.47
C ALA A 375 -1.79 17.95 20.35
N LEU A 376 -2.50 16.98 19.76
CA LEU A 376 -2.90 15.76 20.45
C LEU A 376 -1.70 14.88 20.81
N ILE A 377 -0.74 14.73 19.90
CA ILE A 377 0.51 14.00 20.16
C ILE A 377 1.29 14.68 21.30
N LEU A 378 1.44 16.00 21.26
CA LEU A 378 2.12 16.75 22.33
C LEU A 378 1.42 16.57 23.68
N LYS A 379 0.08 16.53 23.69
CA LYS A 379 -0.69 16.28 24.91
C LYS A 379 -0.48 14.87 25.43
N LEU A 380 -0.48 13.86 24.55
CA LEU A 380 -0.20 12.47 24.91
C LEU A 380 1.24 12.27 25.42
N GLU A 381 2.22 12.92 24.80
CA GLU A 381 3.61 12.90 25.25
C GLU A 381 3.76 13.56 26.62
N HIS A 382 3.07 14.68 26.86
CA HIS A 382 3.03 15.34 28.16
C HIS A 382 2.38 14.47 29.24
N ASP A 383 1.25 13.82 28.91
CA ASP A 383 0.53 12.96 29.85
C ASP A 383 1.31 11.67 30.16
N LEU A 384 1.97 11.07 29.16
CA LEU A 384 2.87 9.93 29.34
C LEU A 384 4.11 10.31 30.15
N SER A 385 4.71 11.47 29.88
CA SER A 385 5.83 11.99 30.67
C SER A 385 5.41 12.23 32.12
N SER A 386 4.21 12.78 32.35
CA SER A 386 3.65 12.98 33.69
C SER A 386 3.44 11.65 34.42
N ILE A 387 2.87 10.64 33.75
CA ILE A 387 2.69 9.30 34.31
C ILE A 387 4.03 8.63 34.60
N GLN A 388 5.03 8.79 33.74
CA GLN A 388 6.36 8.22 33.93
C GLN A 388 7.10 8.90 35.08
N THR A 389 6.91 10.21 35.26
CA THR A 389 7.43 10.97 36.39
C THR A 389 6.76 10.52 37.69
N MET A 390 5.43 10.33 37.69
CA MET A 390 4.70 9.75 38.83
C MET A 390 5.13 8.30 39.13
N SER A 391 5.33 7.48 38.10
CA SER A 391 5.75 6.08 38.24
C SER A 391 7.19 5.97 38.76
N SER A 392 8.06 6.93 38.40
CA SER A 392 9.42 7.04 38.96
C SER A 392 9.43 7.44 40.45
N MET A 393 8.39 8.11 40.95
CA MET A 393 8.21 8.40 42.38
C MET A 393 7.61 7.23 43.19
N LEU A 394 7.07 6.19 42.54
CA LEU A 394 6.48 5.01 43.21
C LEU A 394 7.44 3.82 43.34
N ARG A 395 8.76 4.02 43.20
CA ARG A 395 9.75 3.00 43.58
C ARG A 395 10.12 3.16 45.06
N PRO A 396 10.08 2.09 45.87
CA PRO A 396 10.07 2.22 47.32
C PRO A 396 11.49 2.35 47.86
N ASP A 397 11.84 3.52 48.38
CA ASP A 397 12.68 3.61 49.56
C ASP A 397 12.01 4.58 50.53
N GLY A 398 11.80 4.07 51.74
CA GLY A 398 10.96 4.71 52.75
C GLY A 398 11.55 6.01 53.28
N ALA A 399 10.60 6.87 53.66
CA ALA A 399 10.68 8.03 54.54
C ALA A 399 10.14 9.31 53.87
N ASP A 400 9.26 9.96 54.62
CA ASP A 400 8.82 11.34 54.52
C ASP A 400 7.62 11.67 53.59
N LEU A 401 6.42 11.36 54.10
CA LEU A 401 5.13 11.73 53.51
C LEU A 401 4.54 13.00 54.16
N THR A 402 5.34 14.03 54.40
CA THR A 402 4.85 15.26 55.10
C THR A 402 5.25 16.57 54.43
N SER A 403 6.01 16.56 53.32
CA SER A 403 6.37 17.79 52.59
C SER A 403 5.67 17.98 51.22
N MET A 404 4.76 17.09 50.81
CA MET A 404 4.20 17.07 49.45
C MET A 404 2.74 17.55 49.32
N ILE A 405 2.34 18.60 50.05
CA ILE A 405 0.99 19.20 49.88
C ILE A 405 1.00 20.46 48.99
N ASP A 406 2.18 21.00 48.65
CA ASP A 406 2.29 22.36 48.07
C ASP A 406 2.72 22.43 46.60
N THR A 407 2.64 21.33 45.84
CA THR A 407 3.01 21.35 44.41
C THR A 407 2.10 20.50 43.55
N ILE A 408 0.78 20.65 43.75
CA ILE A 408 -0.25 20.05 42.91
C ILE A 408 -0.87 21.16 42.06
N PRO A 409 -0.83 21.09 40.71
CA PRO A 409 -1.54 22.01 39.83
C PRO A 409 -3.06 21.99 40.10
N GLU A 410 -3.69 23.16 40.14
CA GLU A 410 -5.11 23.37 40.49
C GLU A 410 -6.12 22.39 39.85
N PRO A 411 -5.98 21.94 38.59
CA PRO A 411 -6.93 21.00 37.98
C PRO A 411 -6.95 19.62 38.67
N ILE A 412 -5.84 19.22 39.28
CA ILE A 412 -5.70 17.94 39.97
C ILE A 412 -6.23 18.05 41.41
N LYS A 413 -6.13 19.23 42.04
CA LYS A 413 -6.81 19.50 43.33
C LYS A 413 -8.32 19.44 43.17
N GLU A 414 -8.86 19.94 42.06
CA GLU A 414 -10.31 19.92 41.79
C GLU A 414 -10.82 18.51 41.47
N ALA A 415 -10.09 17.74 40.66
CA ALA A 415 -10.43 16.34 40.37
C ALA A 415 -10.26 15.40 41.59
N THR A 416 -9.28 15.67 42.45
CA THR A 416 -9.05 14.88 43.68
C THR A 416 -10.01 15.29 44.80
N ALA A 417 -10.41 16.56 44.90
CA ALA A 417 -11.43 17.02 45.84
C ALA A 417 -12.84 16.46 45.53
N MET A 418 -13.12 16.15 44.26
CA MET A 418 -14.36 15.45 43.87
C MET A 418 -14.35 13.94 44.20
N PHE A 419 -13.17 13.34 44.43
CA PHE A 419 -13.04 11.90 44.68
C PHE A 419 -12.67 11.55 46.13
N ALA A 420 -12.12 12.48 46.91
CA ALA A 420 -11.63 12.25 48.28
C ALA A 420 -12.49 12.89 49.39
N GLY A 421 -13.79 13.07 49.14
CA GLY A 421 -14.76 13.47 50.17
C GLY A 421 -15.59 12.28 50.66
N MET A 422 -15.30 11.82 51.89
CA MET A 422 -16.02 10.83 52.72
C MET A 422 -15.88 9.33 52.39
N ALA A 423 -15.04 8.66 53.19
CA ALA A 423 -15.36 7.33 53.73
C ALA A 423 -16.45 7.46 54.84
N PRO A 424 -17.20 6.39 55.16
CA PRO A 424 -18.64 6.47 55.37
C PRO A 424 -19.07 6.75 56.81
N GLN A 425 -20.00 7.68 56.98
CA GLN A 425 -21.12 7.57 57.92
C GLN A 425 -22.33 8.27 57.30
N GLY A 426 -23.33 7.49 56.90
CA GLY A 426 -24.62 7.97 56.38
C GLY A 426 -24.96 7.42 55.01
N GLU A 427 -26.04 6.63 54.94
CA GLU A 427 -26.66 6.19 53.69
C GLU A 427 -27.01 7.41 52.83
N LEU A 428 -26.40 7.53 51.64
CA LEU A 428 -26.82 8.52 50.65
C LEU A 428 -28.06 8.02 49.87
N PRO A 429 -29.01 8.90 49.53
CA PRO A 429 -30.25 8.51 48.86
C PRO A 429 -29.96 7.96 47.45
N GLN A 430 -30.52 6.78 47.16
CA GLN A 430 -30.35 6.01 45.92
C GLN A 430 -30.46 6.83 44.62
N GLY A 431 -31.29 7.88 44.58
CA GLY A 431 -31.51 8.70 43.39
C GLY A 431 -30.31 9.53 42.90
N GLN A 432 -29.33 9.83 43.77
CA GLN A 432 -28.15 10.61 43.36
C GLN A 432 -27.07 9.72 42.71
N MET A 433 -26.99 8.45 43.15
CA MET A 433 -26.13 7.42 42.54
C MET A 433 -26.62 7.07 41.14
N ASP A 434 -27.94 6.92 40.96
CA ASP A 434 -28.55 6.64 39.65
C ASP A 434 -28.33 7.78 38.65
N SER A 435 -28.32 9.03 39.12
CA SER A 435 -28.04 10.21 38.28
C SER A 435 -26.58 10.24 37.80
N LEU A 436 -25.61 9.94 38.69
CA LEU A 436 -24.20 9.86 38.30
C LEU A 436 -23.92 8.69 37.35
N LEU A 437 -24.54 7.53 37.58
CA LEU A 437 -24.46 6.38 36.68
C LEU A 437 -25.11 6.68 35.32
N SER A 438 -26.21 7.43 35.28
CA SER A 438 -26.85 7.90 34.04
C SER A 438 -25.93 8.85 33.25
N ILE A 439 -25.26 9.79 33.93
CA ILE A 439 -24.33 10.72 33.27
C ILE A 439 -23.11 9.97 32.72
N ILE A 440 -22.50 9.07 33.51
CA ILE A 440 -21.33 8.29 33.08
C ILE A 440 -21.70 7.33 31.93
N SER A 441 -22.86 6.68 32.00
CA SER A 441 -23.33 5.82 30.90
C SER A 441 -23.60 6.62 29.63
N SER A 442 -24.18 7.83 29.74
CA SER A 442 -24.38 8.72 28.58
C SER A 442 -23.06 9.20 27.97
N GLN A 443 -22.06 9.51 28.79
CA GLN A 443 -20.72 9.88 28.31
C GLN A 443 -20.03 8.71 27.63
N ARG A 444 -20.09 7.52 28.23
CA ARG A 444 -19.55 6.28 27.63
C ARG A 444 -20.21 5.99 26.28
N GLU A 445 -21.52 6.20 26.16
CA GLU A 445 -22.23 5.99 24.91
C GLU A 445 -21.84 7.01 23.84
N ARG A 446 -21.64 8.29 24.22
CA ARG A 446 -21.10 9.31 23.32
C ARG A 446 -19.68 9.00 22.85
N PHE A 447 -18.81 8.53 23.73
CA PHE A 447 -17.45 8.11 23.36
C PHE A 447 -17.47 6.88 22.45
N ARG A 448 -18.33 5.90 22.72
CA ARG A 448 -18.52 4.74 21.85
C ARG A 448 -18.98 5.15 20.46
N SER A 449 -19.98 6.03 20.37
CA SER A 449 -20.50 6.55 19.10
C SER A 449 -19.44 7.33 18.32
N ARG A 450 -18.69 8.22 18.98
CA ARG A 450 -17.59 8.95 18.35
C ARG A 450 -16.46 8.03 17.89
N ASN A 451 -16.14 6.98 18.65
CA ASN A 451 -15.14 6.01 18.23
C ASN A 451 -15.60 5.20 17.02
N GLN A 452 -16.88 4.83 16.97
CA GLN A 452 -17.47 4.15 15.81
C GLN A 452 -17.47 5.04 14.55
N GLU A 453 -17.73 6.34 14.70
CA GLU A 453 -17.65 7.33 13.62
C GLU A 453 -16.21 7.50 13.12
N LEU A 454 -15.24 7.64 14.02
CA LEU A 454 -13.82 7.71 13.68
C LEU A 454 -13.31 6.42 13.02
N GLU A 455 -13.79 5.25 13.45
CA GLU A 455 -13.49 4.00 12.78
C GLU A 455 -14.08 3.92 11.37
N ALA A 456 -15.30 4.41 11.17
CA ALA A 456 -15.94 4.46 9.86
C ALA A 456 -15.21 5.44 8.92
N GLU A 457 -14.81 6.61 9.41
CA GLU A 457 -14.03 7.59 8.67
C GLU A 457 -12.64 7.04 8.31
N SER A 458 -11.96 6.39 9.27
CA SER A 458 -10.67 5.72 9.02
C SER A 458 -10.78 4.63 7.96
N ARG A 459 -11.86 3.83 7.98
CA ARG A 459 -12.14 2.84 6.94
C ARG A 459 -12.38 3.51 5.58
N SER A 460 -13.15 4.60 5.54
CA SER A 460 -13.41 5.37 4.32
C SER A 460 -12.11 5.92 3.71
N VAL A 461 -11.28 6.60 4.51
CA VAL A 461 -9.97 7.12 4.07
C VAL A 461 -9.06 6.00 3.57
N LYS A 462 -9.08 4.83 4.21
CA LYS A 462 -8.30 3.68 3.77
C LYS A 462 -8.76 3.15 2.41
N VAL A 463 -10.07 3.13 2.15
CA VAL A 463 -10.65 2.72 0.86
C VAL A 463 -10.31 3.74 -0.22
N THR A 464 -10.43 5.05 0.04
CA THR A 464 -10.07 6.09 -0.93
C THR A 464 -8.57 6.06 -1.25
N MET A 465 -7.71 5.84 -0.25
CA MET A 465 -6.27 5.66 -0.46
C MET A 465 -5.99 4.46 -1.37
N GLN A 466 -6.68 3.33 -1.18
CA GLN A 466 -6.53 2.15 -2.05
C GLN A 466 -7.01 2.42 -3.48
N ALA A 467 -8.11 3.16 -3.65
CA ALA A 467 -8.61 3.55 -4.97
C ALA A 467 -7.65 4.50 -5.69
N LEU A 468 -7.10 5.50 -4.99
CA LEU A 468 -6.09 6.40 -5.55
C LEU A 468 -4.78 5.66 -5.89
N GLN A 469 -4.41 4.66 -5.07
CA GLN A 469 -3.25 3.81 -5.34
C GLN A 469 -3.45 2.99 -6.63
N SER A 470 -4.64 2.39 -6.82
CA SER A 470 -4.93 1.61 -8.02
C SER A 470 -5.02 2.49 -9.27
N GLU A 471 -5.55 3.71 -9.15
CA GLU A 471 -5.56 4.70 -10.22
C GLU A 471 -4.13 5.15 -10.58
N LEU A 472 -3.27 5.42 -9.59
CA LEU A 472 -1.86 5.71 -9.81
C LEU A 472 -1.15 4.56 -10.53
N ASP A 473 -1.43 3.31 -10.16
CA ASP A 473 -0.83 2.15 -10.80
C ASP A 473 -1.37 1.92 -12.22
N SER A 474 -2.65 2.22 -12.47
CA SER A 474 -3.24 2.23 -13.82
C SER A 474 -2.60 3.30 -14.68
N LEU A 475 -2.51 4.54 -14.19
CA LEU A 475 -1.85 5.65 -14.89
C LEU A 475 -0.37 5.34 -15.14
N ARG A 476 0.34 4.70 -14.21
CA ARG A 476 1.70 4.22 -14.45
C ARG A 476 1.75 3.19 -15.56
N ALA A 477 0.85 2.21 -15.58
CA ALA A 477 0.79 1.19 -16.62
C ALA A 477 0.51 1.79 -17.99
N ASP A 478 -0.41 2.76 -18.08
CA ASP A 478 -0.76 3.43 -19.33
C ASP A 478 0.33 4.40 -19.78
N ASN A 479 0.99 5.11 -18.86
CA ASN A 479 2.18 5.91 -19.16
C ASN A 479 3.32 5.04 -19.71
N ILE A 480 3.52 3.83 -19.16
CA ILE A 480 4.48 2.87 -19.70
C ILE A 480 4.08 2.49 -21.13
N LYS A 481 2.84 2.05 -21.38
CA LYS A 481 2.36 1.71 -22.75
C LYS A 481 2.50 2.87 -23.73
N LEU A 482 2.22 4.10 -23.28
CA LEU A 482 2.38 5.30 -24.08
C LEU A 482 3.85 5.52 -24.42
N TYR A 483 4.75 5.28 -23.46
CA TYR A 483 6.19 5.27 -23.71
C TYR A 483 6.61 4.18 -24.70
N GLU A 484 6.06 2.96 -24.63
CA GLU A 484 6.32 1.91 -25.64
C GLU A 484 5.92 2.38 -27.04
N LYS A 485 4.75 3.03 -27.15
CA LYS A 485 4.23 3.58 -28.41
C LYS A 485 5.08 4.76 -28.92
N ILE A 486 5.54 5.64 -28.03
CA ILE A 486 6.45 6.74 -28.37
C ILE A 486 7.79 6.18 -28.86
N LYS A 487 8.35 5.17 -28.17
CA LYS A 487 9.60 4.52 -28.57
C LYS A 487 9.44 3.79 -29.91
N PHE A 488 8.31 3.13 -30.14
CA PHE A 488 7.98 2.52 -31.43
C PHE A 488 7.88 3.57 -32.55
N LEU A 489 7.23 4.70 -32.30
CA LEU A 489 7.14 5.82 -33.27
C LEU A 489 8.49 6.53 -33.48
N GLN A 490 9.35 6.63 -32.46
CA GLN A 490 10.72 7.15 -32.58
C GLN A 490 11.65 6.21 -33.35
N SER A 491 11.31 4.92 -33.46
CA SER A 491 12.07 3.96 -34.28
C SER A 491 11.82 4.11 -35.79
N TYR A 492 10.84 4.92 -36.21
CA TYR A 492 10.73 5.37 -37.59
C TYR A 492 11.75 6.49 -37.84
N PRO A 493 12.61 6.38 -38.86
CA PRO A 493 13.65 7.37 -39.12
C PRO A 493 13.02 8.61 -39.77
N GLY A 494 12.61 9.59 -38.95
CA GLY A 494 12.06 10.83 -39.49
C GLY A 494 11.32 11.76 -38.54
N ARG A 495 11.84 12.05 -37.34
CA ARG A 495 11.68 13.34 -36.62
C ARG A 495 12.31 13.27 -35.23
N ALA A 496 13.48 13.87 -35.09
CA ALA A 496 14.05 14.21 -33.79
C ALA A 496 13.52 15.58 -33.36
N GLY A 497 12.89 15.64 -32.19
CA GLY A 497 12.53 16.87 -31.49
C GLY A 497 12.69 16.61 -30.00
N GLY A 498 13.84 16.98 -29.44
CA GLY A 498 14.15 16.79 -28.03
C GLY A 498 13.53 17.89 -27.17
N SER A 499 12.87 17.50 -26.08
CA SER A 499 12.67 18.35 -24.89
C SER A 499 12.09 17.63 -23.65
N ASP A 500 12.27 16.31 -23.45
CA ASP A 500 11.73 15.66 -22.23
C ASP A 500 12.58 14.48 -21.71
N ASP A 501 13.86 14.73 -21.48
CA ASP A 501 14.87 13.70 -21.20
C ASP A 501 14.73 13.04 -19.80
N MET A 502 14.12 13.70 -18.81
CA MET A 502 14.05 13.14 -17.44
C MET A 502 12.86 12.21 -17.21
N VAL A 503 11.69 12.54 -17.75
CA VAL A 503 10.47 11.71 -17.63
C VAL A 503 10.62 10.47 -18.51
N THR A 504 11.17 10.63 -19.72
CA THR A 504 11.49 9.53 -20.61
C THR A 504 12.54 8.58 -20.01
N VAL A 505 13.55 9.07 -19.28
CA VAL A 505 14.54 8.22 -18.58
C VAL A 505 13.91 7.41 -17.42
N ARG A 506 12.93 7.97 -16.69
CA ARG A 506 12.22 7.20 -15.64
C ARG A 506 11.38 6.07 -16.20
N TYR A 507 10.63 6.33 -17.27
CA TYR A 507 9.78 5.31 -17.90
C TYR A 507 10.58 4.36 -18.81
N SER A 508 11.74 4.77 -19.35
CA SER A 508 12.67 3.90 -20.07
C SER A 508 13.24 2.82 -19.18
N SER A 509 13.68 3.18 -17.96
CA SER A 509 14.20 2.22 -16.98
C SER A 509 13.13 1.21 -16.56
N GLN A 510 11.88 1.66 -16.34
CA GLN A 510 10.76 0.76 -16.01
C GLN A 510 10.34 -0.15 -17.18
N TYR A 511 10.51 0.32 -18.41
CA TYR A 511 10.26 -0.45 -19.63
C TYR A 511 11.36 -1.50 -19.89
N GLU A 512 12.64 -1.13 -19.77
CA GLU A 512 13.79 -2.03 -19.92
C GLU A 512 13.79 -3.14 -18.86
N GLU A 513 13.37 -2.82 -17.63
CA GLU A 513 13.23 -3.80 -16.54
C GLU A 513 12.13 -4.86 -16.81
N ARG A 514 11.10 -4.53 -17.60
CA ARG A 514 10.06 -5.47 -18.04
C ARG A 514 10.45 -6.31 -19.24
N LEU A 515 11.37 -5.82 -20.07
CA LEU A 515 11.80 -6.46 -21.32
C LEU A 515 12.98 -7.44 -21.14
N ASP A 516 13.73 -7.38 -20.04
CA ASP A 516 14.85 -8.28 -19.81
C ASP A 516 14.42 -9.56 -19.05
N PRO A 517 14.20 -10.70 -19.75
CA PRO A 517 13.88 -11.98 -19.11
C PRO A 517 14.99 -12.47 -18.17
N PHE A 518 16.24 -12.02 -18.32
CA PHE A 518 17.34 -12.38 -17.42
C PHE A 518 17.35 -11.55 -16.12
N ALA A 519 16.83 -10.32 -16.13
CA ALA A 519 16.64 -9.53 -14.92
C ALA A 519 15.56 -10.14 -14.01
N SER A 520 14.44 -10.58 -14.59
CA SER A 520 13.38 -11.28 -13.85
C SER A 520 13.83 -12.67 -13.37
N PHE A 521 14.59 -13.41 -14.20
CA PHE A 521 15.20 -14.68 -13.81
C PHE A 521 16.23 -14.51 -12.69
N SER A 522 17.15 -13.55 -12.79
CA SER A 522 18.16 -13.30 -11.76
C SER A 522 17.55 -12.82 -10.43
N LYS A 523 16.44 -12.06 -10.47
CA LYS A 523 15.65 -11.74 -9.27
C LYS A 523 14.99 -12.98 -8.67
N ARG A 524 14.40 -13.84 -9.50
CA ARG A 524 13.74 -15.08 -9.06
C ARG A 524 14.75 -16.09 -8.50
N GLU A 525 15.93 -16.17 -9.09
CA GLU A 525 17.07 -16.97 -8.61
C GLU A 525 17.62 -16.44 -7.27
N ARG A 526 17.78 -15.12 -7.11
CA ARG A 526 18.14 -14.51 -5.82
C ARG A 526 17.06 -14.76 -4.76
N HIS A 527 15.79 -14.77 -5.15
CA HIS A 527 14.67 -15.08 -4.25
C HIS A 527 14.67 -16.56 -3.85
N HIS A 528 14.96 -17.46 -4.78
CA HIS A 528 15.10 -18.89 -4.51
C HIS A 528 16.27 -19.18 -3.57
N ARG A 529 17.43 -18.53 -3.80
CA ARG A 529 18.57 -18.58 -2.86
C ARG A 529 18.21 -18.01 -1.49
N TYR A 530 17.49 -16.89 -1.44
CA TYR A 530 17.03 -16.32 -0.18
C TYR A 530 16.10 -17.27 0.60
N LEU A 531 15.20 -17.98 -0.10
CA LEU A 531 14.32 -18.97 0.52
C LEU A 531 15.09 -20.21 1.01
N SER A 532 16.14 -20.62 0.28
CA SER A 532 17.02 -21.74 0.65
C SER A 532 17.93 -21.48 1.86
N LEU A 533 18.00 -20.25 2.37
CA LEU A 533 18.80 -19.91 3.53
C LEU A 533 18.15 -20.32 4.85
N SER A 534 19.01 -20.73 5.80
CA SER A 534 18.60 -21.05 7.17
C SER A 534 17.93 -19.84 7.84
N PRO A 535 16.97 -20.04 8.77
CA PRO A 535 16.33 -18.94 9.50
C PRO A 535 17.33 -17.97 10.14
N TRP A 536 18.46 -18.48 10.63
CA TRP A 536 19.54 -17.68 11.23
C TRP A 536 20.33 -16.84 10.20
N ASP A 537 20.53 -17.38 9.00
CA ASP A 537 21.17 -16.65 7.90
C ASP A 537 20.26 -15.54 7.38
N LYS A 538 18.94 -15.75 7.38
CA LYS A 538 17.94 -14.73 7.01
C LYS A 538 17.93 -13.55 7.99
N VAL A 539 18.04 -13.82 9.29
CA VAL A 539 18.15 -12.79 10.33
C VAL A 539 19.48 -12.03 10.22
N THR A 540 20.57 -12.74 9.94
CA THR A 540 21.89 -12.11 9.77
C THR A 540 21.93 -11.23 8.51
N LEU A 541 21.32 -11.67 7.41
CA LEU A 541 21.21 -10.89 6.18
C LEU A 541 20.24 -9.72 6.29
N SER A 542 19.15 -9.84 7.04
CA SER A 542 18.24 -8.72 7.30
C SER A 542 18.90 -7.67 8.18
N LEU A 543 19.64 -8.09 9.22
CA LEU A 543 20.44 -7.22 10.06
C LEU A 543 21.57 -6.55 9.26
N GLY A 544 22.28 -7.32 8.44
CA GLY A 544 23.34 -6.82 7.56
C GLY A 544 22.82 -5.82 6.52
N ARG A 545 21.66 -6.07 5.91
CA ARG A 545 21.00 -5.12 5.00
C ARG A 545 20.51 -3.87 5.71
N GLY A 546 19.97 -3.99 6.92
CA GLY A 546 19.55 -2.85 7.74
C GLY A 546 20.73 -1.94 8.09
N ILE A 547 21.88 -2.54 8.42
CA ILE A 547 23.11 -1.80 8.72
C ILE A 547 23.68 -1.16 7.44
N LEU A 548 23.71 -1.85 6.30
CA LEU A 548 24.28 -1.31 5.05
C LEU A 548 23.37 -0.30 4.33
N SER A 549 22.06 -0.38 4.49
CA SER A 549 21.12 0.50 3.76
C SER A 549 21.10 1.92 4.30
N ASN A 550 21.32 2.10 5.61
CA ASN A 550 21.21 3.39 6.26
C ASN A 550 22.60 4.00 6.51
N LYS A 551 22.81 5.25 6.05
CA LYS A 551 24.06 6.01 6.29
C LYS A 551 24.34 6.21 7.78
N MET A 552 23.29 6.41 8.59
CA MET A 552 23.43 6.55 10.05
C MET A 552 23.82 5.22 10.70
N ALA A 553 23.20 4.10 10.30
CA ALA A 553 23.52 2.79 10.85
C ALA A 553 24.97 2.39 10.57
N ARG A 554 25.47 2.63 9.35
CA ARG A 554 26.89 2.42 9.00
C ARG A 554 27.83 3.21 9.90
N THR A 555 27.49 4.46 10.18
CA THR A 555 28.27 5.36 11.03
C THR A 555 28.29 4.86 12.48
N VAL A 556 27.13 4.47 13.02
CA VAL A 556 27.01 3.89 14.37
C VAL A 556 27.79 2.59 14.49
N THR A 557 27.68 1.68 13.52
CA THR A 557 28.44 0.41 13.53
C THR A 557 29.94 0.66 13.47
N PHE A 558 30.41 1.62 12.68
CA PHE A 558 31.83 2.00 12.65
C PHE A 558 32.32 2.53 14.00
N PHE A 559 31.57 3.41 14.66
CA PHE A 559 31.95 3.90 15.99
C PHE A 559 31.85 2.81 17.06
N TYR A 560 30.86 1.91 16.96
CA TYR A 560 30.71 0.78 17.85
C TYR A 560 31.89 -0.20 17.74
N THR A 561 32.31 -0.55 16.52
CA THR A 561 33.48 -1.42 16.32
C THR A 561 34.77 -0.73 16.80
N LEU A 562 34.93 0.56 16.53
CA LEU A 562 36.07 1.33 17.02
C LEU A 562 36.12 1.37 18.55
N PHE A 563 34.98 1.61 19.21
CA PHE A 563 34.86 1.59 20.66
C PHE A 563 35.19 0.21 21.24
N LEU A 564 34.70 -0.86 20.61
CA LEU A 564 34.99 -2.23 21.04
C LEU A 564 36.48 -2.54 20.91
N HIS A 565 37.13 -2.11 19.83
CA HIS A 565 38.58 -2.22 19.68
C HIS A 565 39.32 -1.43 20.77
N CYS A 566 38.92 -0.19 21.06
CA CYS A 566 39.49 0.59 22.17
C CYS A 566 39.33 -0.12 23.52
N LEU A 567 38.17 -0.73 23.77
CA LEU A 567 37.90 -1.47 25.01
C LEU A 567 38.79 -2.71 25.11
N VAL A 568 38.92 -3.48 24.03
CA VAL A 568 39.84 -4.63 23.97
C VAL A 568 41.28 -4.18 24.21
N PHE A 569 41.72 -3.09 23.58
CA PHE A 569 43.05 -2.52 23.82
C PHE A 569 43.24 -2.07 25.27
N LEU A 570 42.24 -1.46 25.90
CA LEU A 570 42.30 -1.07 27.32
C LEU A 570 42.39 -2.28 28.25
N VAL A 571 41.64 -3.35 27.96
CA VAL A 571 41.71 -4.60 28.74
C VAL A 571 43.08 -5.25 28.58
N LEU A 572 43.59 -5.37 27.36
CA LEU A 572 44.93 -5.90 27.10
C LEU A 572 46.02 -5.03 27.74
N TYR A 573 45.87 -3.70 27.68
CA TYR A 573 46.78 -2.77 28.35
C TYR A 573 46.76 -2.95 29.87
N LYS A 574 45.57 -3.10 30.47
CA LYS A 574 45.44 -3.35 31.92
C LYS A 574 46.07 -4.68 32.34
N ILE A 575 45.88 -5.73 31.55
CA ILE A 575 46.49 -7.04 31.78
C ILE A 575 48.02 -6.91 31.69
N ALA A 576 48.55 -6.33 30.61
CA ALA A 576 49.98 -6.14 30.41
C ALA A 576 50.62 -5.26 31.51
N TRP A 577 49.93 -4.20 31.93
CA TRP A 577 50.39 -3.30 32.98
C TRP A 577 50.40 -3.97 34.36
N SER A 578 49.34 -4.73 34.68
CA SER A 578 49.28 -5.54 35.91
C SER A 578 50.40 -6.59 35.94
N GLU A 579 50.67 -7.23 34.81
CA GLU A 579 51.72 -8.23 34.70
C GLU A 579 53.11 -7.61 34.83
N SER A 580 53.33 -6.41 34.24
CA SER A 580 54.56 -5.65 34.39
C SER A 580 54.83 -5.27 35.85
N ILE A 581 53.83 -4.75 36.56
CA ILE A 581 53.96 -4.41 37.99
C ILE A 581 54.27 -5.64 38.84
N GLY A 582 53.64 -6.78 38.53
CA GLY A 582 53.95 -8.05 39.18
C GLY A 582 55.41 -8.46 38.99
N ARG A 583 55.94 -8.32 37.76
CA ARG A 583 57.35 -8.58 37.45
C ARG A 583 58.29 -7.61 38.17
N ASP A 584 57.96 -6.32 38.19
CA ASP A 584 58.79 -5.30 38.85
C ASP A 584 58.81 -5.48 40.38
N CYS A 585 57.68 -5.86 40.98
CA CYS A 585 57.60 -6.18 42.41
C CYS A 585 58.42 -7.43 42.75
N SER A 586 58.35 -8.48 41.92
CA SER A 586 59.17 -9.68 42.06
C SER A 586 60.67 -9.36 41.95
N ALA A 587 61.06 -8.56 40.95
CA ALA A 587 62.44 -8.11 40.76
C ALA A 587 62.93 -7.26 41.94
N PHE A 588 62.09 -6.38 42.47
CA PHE A 588 62.42 -5.56 43.64
C PHE A 588 62.58 -6.42 44.91
N CYS A 589 61.70 -7.39 45.13
CA CYS A 589 61.81 -8.34 46.24
C CYS A 589 63.09 -9.19 46.13
N ALA A 590 63.43 -9.68 44.93
CA ALA A 590 64.65 -10.42 44.68
C ALA A 590 65.91 -9.57 44.93
N LYS A 591 65.91 -8.32 44.48
CA LYS A 591 67.00 -7.37 44.75
C LYS A 591 67.16 -7.08 46.22
N LYS A 592 66.06 -6.81 46.93
CA LYS A 592 66.08 -6.52 48.37
C LYS A 592 66.54 -7.72 49.19
N TYR A 593 66.17 -8.94 48.78
CA TYR A 593 66.66 -10.18 49.38
C TYR A 593 68.17 -10.36 49.15
N SER A 594 68.65 -10.12 47.93
CA SER A 594 70.09 -10.13 47.60
C SER A 594 70.88 -9.12 48.44
N ASP A 595 70.39 -7.89 48.57
CA ASP A 595 71.03 -6.85 49.39
C ASP A 595 71.05 -7.25 50.89
N HIS A 596 69.98 -7.89 51.37
CA HIS A 596 69.94 -8.40 52.74
C HIS A 596 70.95 -9.52 52.96
N LEU A 597 71.10 -10.43 51.98
CA LEU A 597 72.06 -11.53 52.04
C LEU A 597 73.50 -11.02 52.06
N HIS A 598 73.82 -10.03 51.22
CA HIS A 598 75.13 -9.36 51.22
C HIS A 598 75.43 -8.70 52.56
N ARG A 599 74.48 -7.93 53.13
CA ARG A 599 74.65 -7.34 54.47
C ARG A 599 74.81 -8.39 55.56
N PHE A 600 74.14 -9.53 55.44
CA PHE A 600 74.30 -10.63 56.37
C PHE A 600 75.70 -11.25 56.28
N GLN A 601 76.23 -11.41 55.06
CA GLN A 601 77.60 -11.87 54.82
C GLN A 601 78.64 -10.87 55.34
N ASP A 602 78.46 -9.57 55.13
CA ASP A 602 79.36 -8.53 55.65
C ASP A 602 79.36 -8.47 57.19
N ASN A 603 78.18 -8.58 57.82
CA ASN A 603 78.05 -8.66 59.27
C ASN A 603 78.65 -9.95 59.84
N TRP A 604 78.48 -11.10 59.17
CA TRP A 604 79.13 -12.34 59.58
C TRP A 604 80.65 -12.29 59.41
N GLY A 605 81.15 -11.65 58.35
CA GLY A 605 82.57 -11.38 58.17
C GLY A 605 83.14 -10.52 59.31
N SER A 606 82.41 -9.47 59.72
CA SER A 606 82.78 -8.67 60.90
C SER A 606 82.71 -9.44 62.21
N ILE A 607 81.73 -10.32 62.39
CA ILE A 607 81.64 -11.17 63.60
C ILE A 607 82.77 -12.18 63.64
N HIS A 608 83.19 -12.74 62.50
CA HIS A 608 84.33 -13.65 62.46
C HIS A 608 85.65 -12.91 62.77
N ASP A 609 85.83 -11.68 62.27
CA ASP A 609 86.98 -10.84 62.64
C ASP A 609 86.98 -10.49 64.14
N VAL A 610 85.81 -10.16 64.72
CA VAL A 610 85.68 -9.86 66.15
C VAL A 610 85.86 -11.11 67.02
N SER A 611 85.41 -12.27 66.54
CA SER A 611 85.58 -13.56 67.21
C SER A 611 87.03 -14.03 67.18
N ASP A 612 87.75 -13.85 66.06
CA ASP A 612 89.19 -14.09 65.99
C ASP A 612 89.99 -13.11 66.86
N LEU A 613 89.50 -11.89 67.06
CA LEU A 613 90.05 -10.92 68.01
C LEU A 613 89.76 -11.26 69.48
N GLN A 614 88.63 -11.92 69.79
CA GLN A 614 88.31 -12.39 71.14
C GLN A 614 89.00 -13.70 71.51
N VAL A 615 89.15 -14.65 70.56
CA VAL A 615 89.93 -15.88 70.78
C VAL A 615 91.42 -15.56 70.99
N ARG A 616 91.98 -14.57 70.26
CA ARG A 616 93.35 -14.10 70.53
C ARG A 616 93.53 -13.37 71.86
N LYS A 617 92.46 -12.90 72.51
CA LYS A 617 92.51 -12.24 73.83
C LYS A 617 92.28 -13.20 75.00
N SER A 618 91.83 -14.42 74.78
CA SER A 618 91.70 -15.46 75.83
C SER A 618 92.93 -16.37 75.95
N GLU A 619 93.97 -16.17 75.13
CA GLU A 619 95.27 -16.87 75.20
C GLU A 619 96.42 -15.97 75.72
N PHE A 620 96.12 -14.91 76.48
CA PHE A 620 97.11 -14.11 77.21
C PHE A 620 96.71 -13.84 78.65
#